data_AF-A0A967UZN8-F1
#
_entry.id   AF-A0A967UZN8-F1
#
_cell.length_a   1.000
_cell.length_b   1.000
_cell.length_c   1.000
_cell.angle_alpha   90.00
_cell.angle_beta   90.00
_cell.angle_gamma   90.00
#
_symmetry.space_group_name_H-M   'P 1'
#
loop_
_entity.id
_entity.type
_entity.pdbx_description
1 polymer ?
#
loop_
_entity_poly.entity_id
_entity_poly.type
_entity_poly.pdbx_seq_one_letter_code
_entity_poly.pdbx_strand_id
1 'polypeptide(L)' 'MTCRELCDLLSDDLAGEVPARTRAAAALHLLVCGPCRAYRASYRATVDLVRSCDELEADDE' A
#
# COMPACT_ATOMS: atom_id res chain seq x y z
N MET A 1 -9.74 -9.99 -8.79
CA MET A 1 -9.14 -9.47 -7.56
C MET A 1 -10.16 -9.52 -6.44
N THR A 2 -9.88 -10.34 -5.44
CA THR A 2 -10.56 -10.37 -4.15
C THR A 2 -9.93 -9.37 -3.18
N CYS A 3 -10.60 -9.08 -2.07
CA CYS A 3 -10.03 -8.24 -1.01
C CYS A 3 -8.72 -8.84 -0.47
N ARG A 4 -8.64 -10.18 -0.34
CA ARG A 4 -7.42 -10.86 0.12
C ARG A 4 -6.26 -10.63 -0.85
N GLU A 5 -6.48 -10.90 -2.13
CA GLU A 5 -5.46 -10.66 -3.17
C GLU A 5 -4.98 -9.21 -3.19
N LEU A 6 -5.87 -8.23 -2.94
CA LEU A 6 -5.48 -6.82 -2.84
C LEU A 6 -4.63 -6.56 -1.59
N CYS A 7 -5.03 -7.06 -0.42
CA CYS A 7 -4.28 -6.87 0.82
C CYS A 7 -2.87 -7.47 0.73
N ASP A 8 -2.76 -8.65 0.12
CA ASP A 8 -1.50 -9.38 0.02
C ASP A 8 -0.47 -8.66 -0.89
N LEU A 9 -0.92 -7.77 -1.77
CA LEU A 9 -0.04 -7.04 -2.70
C LEU A 9 0.21 -5.57 -2.33
N LEU A 10 -0.31 -5.09 -1.19
CA LEU A 10 -0.21 -3.67 -0.82
C LEU A 10 1.23 -3.18 -0.61
N SER A 11 2.10 -4.02 -0.05
CA SER A 11 3.53 -3.70 0.11
C SER A 11 4.16 -3.37 -1.24
N ASP A 12 3.98 -4.27 -2.20
CA ASP A 12 4.60 -4.22 -3.51
C ASP A 12 3.99 -3.10 -4.35
N ASP A 13 2.68 -2.84 -4.19
CA ASP A 13 1.98 -1.73 -4.86
C ASP A 13 2.55 -0.38 -4.42
N LEU A 14 2.79 -0.20 -3.12
CA LEU A 14 3.41 1.02 -2.58
C LEU A 14 4.89 1.15 -2.94
N ALA A 15 5.60 0.04 -3.13
CA ALA A 15 6.97 0.02 -3.64
C ALA A 15 7.05 0.28 -5.16
N GLY A 16 5.93 0.20 -5.88
CA GLY A 16 5.88 0.35 -7.34
C GLY A 16 6.35 -0.89 -8.10
N GLU A 17 6.45 -2.04 -7.43
CA GLU A 17 6.99 -3.30 -7.96
C GLU A 17 5.90 -4.18 -8.60
N VAL A 18 4.65 -3.71 -8.61
CA VAL A 18 3.51 -4.45 -9.14
C VAL A 18 3.37 -4.28 -10.66
N PRO A 19 3.22 -5.38 -11.44
CA PRO A 19 2.98 -5.31 -12.88
C PRO A 19 1.77 -4.46 -13.24
N ALA A 20 1.82 -3.76 -14.38
CA ALA A 20 0.77 -2.81 -14.81
C ALA A 20 -0.64 -3.43 -14.85
N ARG A 21 -0.76 -4.68 -15.29
CA ARG A 21 -2.04 -5.42 -15.29
C ARG A 21 -2.61 -5.60 -13.89
N THR A 22 -1.76 -5.92 -12.92
CA THR A 22 -2.17 -6.14 -11.52
C THR A 22 -2.55 -4.82 -10.85
N ARG A 23 -1.82 -3.73 -11.12
CA ARG A 23 -2.22 -2.39 -10.67
C ARG A 23 -3.58 -1.96 -11.22
N ALA A 24 -3.86 -2.26 -12.48
CA ALA A 24 -5.17 -1.98 -13.08
C ALA A 24 -6.30 -2.76 -12.38
N ALA A 25 -6.07 -4.05 -12.07
CA ALA A 25 -7.03 -4.85 -11.31
C ALA A 25 -7.26 -4.31 -9.89
N ALA A 26 -6.20 -3.86 -9.21
CA ALA A 26 -6.28 -3.19 -7.91
C ALA A 26 -7.07 -1.87 -7.97
N ALA A 27 -6.79 -1.03 -8.96
CA ALA A 27 -7.51 0.21 -9.18
C ALA A 27 -9.01 -0.04 -9.37
N LEU A 28 -9.38 -1.02 -10.21
CA LEU A 28 -10.79 -1.39 -10.42
C LEU A 28 -11.47 -1.87 -9.13
N HIS A 29 -10.79 -2.67 -8.30
CA HIS A 29 -11.34 -3.12 -7.03
C HIS A 29 -11.54 -1.95 -6.05
N LEU A 30 -10.56 -1.04 -5.97
CA LEU A 30 -10.61 0.13 -5.10
C LEU A 30 -11.71 1.12 -5.47
N LEU A 31 -12.20 1.13 -6.72
CA LEU A 31 -13.36 1.95 -7.09
C LEU A 31 -14.65 1.49 -6.39
N VAL A 32 -14.81 0.17 -6.19
CA VAL A 32 -16.07 -0.42 -5.71
C VAL A 32 -16.02 -0.86 -4.25
N CYS A 33 -14.83 -1.08 -3.68
CA CYS A 33 -14.67 -1.63 -2.34
C CYS A 33 -14.24 -0.56 -1.32
N GLY A 34 -15.21 -0.04 -0.56
CA GLY A 34 -14.97 0.90 0.54
C GLY A 34 -14.00 0.40 1.63
N PRO A 35 -14.16 -0.83 2.15
CA PRO A 35 -13.26 -1.38 3.15
C PRO A 35 -11.80 -1.46 2.69
N CYS A 36 -11.55 -1.85 1.44
CA CYS A 36 -10.19 -1.92 0.91
C CYS A 36 -9.56 -0.54 0.73
N ARG A 37 -10.35 0.49 0.38
CA ARG A 37 -9.85 1.89 0.37
C ARG A 37 -9.40 2.33 1.75
N ALA A 38 -10.22 2.07 2.77
CA ALA A 38 -9.90 2.41 4.15
C ALA A 38 -8.63 1.67 4.62
N TYR A 39 -8.55 0.35 4.37
CA TYR A 39 -7.39 -0.44 4.73
C TYR A 39 -6.11 0.02 4.03
N ARG A 40 -6.16 0.31 2.73
CA ARG A 40 -5.02 0.86 1.97
C ARG A 40 -4.56 2.20 2.53
N ALA A 41 -5.47 3.07 2.95
CA ALA A 41 -5.13 4.34 3.57
C ALA A 41 -4.41 4.16 4.91
N SER A 42 -4.92 3.27 5.77
CA SER A 42 -4.26 2.92 7.04
C SER A 42 -2.87 2.31 6.80
N TYR A 43 -2.75 1.35 5.88
CA TYR A 43 -1.49 0.70 5.58
C TYR A 43 -0.43 1.69 5.08
N ARG A 44 -0.81 2.61 4.18
CA ARG A 44 0.08 3.68 3.72
C ARG A 44 0.53 4.59 4.85
N ALA A 45 -0.38 4.99 5.74
CA ALA A 45 -0.01 5.80 6.91
C ALA A 45 0.99 5.07 7.82
N THR A 46 0.86 3.75 7.99
CA THR A 46 1.85 2.94 8.73
C THR A 46 3.20 2.94 8.04
N VAL A 47 3.25 2.74 6.71
CA VAL A 47 4.51 2.77 5.95
C VAL A 47 5.19 4.14 6.03
N ASP A 48 4.42 5.22 5.88
CA ASP A 48 4.94 6.59 5.97
C ASP A 48 5.48 6.88 7.39
N LEU A 49 4.80 6.39 8.44
CA LEU A 49 5.28 6.51 9.82
C LEU A 49 6.60 5.77 10.04
N VAL A 50 6.71 4.51 9.60
CA VAL A 50 7.95 3.72 9.72
C VAL A 50 9.10 4.41 9.01
N ARG A 51 8.89 4.88 7.77
CA ARG A 51 9.91 5.63 7.03
C ARG A 51 10.37 6.89 7.76
N SER A 52 9.44 7.64 8.36
CA SER A 52 9.81 8.82 9.13
C SER A 52 10.63 8.50 10.38
N CYS A 53 10.45 7.31 10.98
CA CYS A 53 11.28 6.87 12.09
C CYS A 53 12.68 6.49 11.60
N ASP A 54 12.80 5.76 10.49
CA ASP A 54 14.09 5.40 9.89
C ASP A 54 14.90 6.65 9.50
N GLU A 55 14.24 7.70 8.99
CA GLU A 55 14.88 8.98 8.63
C GLU A 55 15.45 9.71 9.87
N LEU A 56 14.77 9.65 11.01
CA LEU A 56 15.24 10.27 12.26
C LEU A 56 16.46 9.54 12.84
N GLU A 57 16.50 8.21 12.73
CA GLU A 57 17.65 7.41 13.19
C GLU A 57 18.91 7.67 12.34
N ALA A 58 18.74 7.98 11.05
CA ALA A 58 19.85 8.28 10.15
C ALA A 58 20.51 9.65 10.37
N ASP A 59 19.80 10.60 11.00
CA ASP A 59 20.30 11.95 11.29
C ASP A 59 21.11 12.01 12.62
N ASP A 60 21.04 10.96 13.46
CA ASP A 60 21.72 10.87 14.75
C ASP A 60 23.11 10.19 14.68
N GLU A 61 23.58 9.72 13.50
CA GLU A 61 24.86 9.01 13.29
C GLU A 61 25.96 9.85 12.63
#